data_AF-A0A525IB98-F1
#
_entry.id   AF-A0A525IB98-F1
#
_cell.length_a   1.000
_cell.length_b   1.000
_cell.length_c   1.000
_cell.angle_alpha   90.00
_cell.angle_beta   90.00
_cell.angle_gamma   90.00
#
_symmetry.space_group_name_H-M   'P 1'
#
loop_
_entity.id
_entity.type
_entity.pdbx_description
1 polymer ?
#
loop_
_entity_poly.entity_id
_entity_poly.type
_entity_poly.pdbx_seq_one_letter_code
_entity_poly.pdbx_strand_id
1 'polypeptide(L)'
;MAFPILQFGTSRFLQAHVDLFVARGFVEGPGQRRIAVVQTTSSADSARRVAFFDSAQPYEVNVRGLVAGAKVDTWEEVDSIGRGVDANRDWETTEKLFIEARWIVSNTGDRGYELDASDAPDKGVPVGFPAKLTKLLHARFRAGRPGPTLFPCELIEANGDRLRAVVVEVAKAWGLSADFLHWLNKECLWINSLVDRIVSAPIEPAGAVAEPYALWAVEDRPGLIMPCRHESVVVTNDLKRYERLKLFILNLGHTYLAELWSRRGAVKGVTVRELLGDWTILDELNDLYDKEVLPVFEGVGLGAAAYDYRGSVLERFRNPFLDHYLSDIFSNHAAKKQRRFGGLIGLGEQAGLTIAQPRLRAALAG
;
A
#
# COMPACT_ATOMS: atom_id res chain seq x y z
N MET A 1 -21.27 14.57 -13.04
CA MET A 1 -20.32 14.98 -12.00
C MET A 1 -18.91 14.70 -12.49
N ALA A 2 -17.95 15.57 -12.20
CA ALA A 2 -16.54 15.32 -12.53
C ALA A 2 -15.91 14.39 -11.49
N PHE A 3 -15.14 13.40 -11.94
CA PHE A 3 -14.38 12.49 -11.08
C PHE A 3 -12.89 12.78 -11.27
N PRO A 4 -12.31 13.70 -10.47
CA PRO A 4 -10.91 14.09 -10.63
C PRO A 4 -9.94 12.98 -10.22
N ILE A 5 -10.39 11.99 -9.45
CA ILE A 5 -9.63 10.82 -9.05
C ILE A 5 -10.25 9.58 -9.72
N LEU A 6 -9.43 8.83 -10.43
CA LEU A 6 -9.78 7.50 -10.93
C LEU A 6 -8.95 6.45 -10.20
N GLN A 7 -9.62 5.52 -9.54
CA GLN A 7 -9.00 4.48 -8.72
C GLN A 7 -9.12 3.13 -9.40
N PHE A 8 -8.01 2.44 -9.63
CA PHE A 8 -7.98 1.06 -10.09
C PHE A 8 -7.81 0.11 -8.91
N GLY A 9 -8.84 -0.68 -8.64
CA GLY A 9 -8.89 -1.60 -7.50
C GLY A 9 -10.05 -1.28 -6.55
N THR A 10 -10.72 -2.33 -6.08
CA THR A 10 -11.90 -2.24 -5.20
C THR A 10 -11.58 -2.75 -3.80
N SER A 11 -10.30 -2.86 -3.45
CA SER A 11 -9.88 -3.58 -2.25
C SER A 11 -10.36 -2.86 -0.99
N ARG A 12 -10.66 -3.65 0.05
CA ARG A 12 -10.95 -3.15 1.39
C ARG A 12 -9.84 -2.27 1.95
N PHE A 13 -8.60 -2.48 1.50
CA PHE A 13 -7.47 -1.64 1.85
C PHE A 13 -7.67 -0.21 1.37
N LEU A 14 -7.95 0.00 0.07
CA LEU A 14 -8.20 1.34 -0.47
C LEU A 14 -9.40 2.00 0.20
N GLN A 15 -10.47 1.22 0.44
CA GLN A 15 -11.68 1.69 1.11
C GLN A 15 -11.42 2.27 2.51
N ALA A 16 -10.54 1.61 3.28
CA ALA A 16 -10.13 2.05 4.60
C ALA A 16 -8.83 2.89 4.58
N HIS A 17 -8.37 3.37 3.42
CA HIS A 17 -7.13 4.12 3.31
C HIS A 17 -7.32 5.33 2.41
N VAL A 18 -6.99 5.25 1.13
CA VAL A 18 -7.09 6.37 0.18
C VAL A 18 -8.51 6.93 0.15
N ASP A 19 -9.52 6.07 0.06
CA ASP A 19 -10.93 6.50 -0.04
C ASP A 19 -11.37 7.26 1.23
N LEU A 20 -11.00 6.75 2.40
CA LEU A 20 -11.24 7.41 3.69
C LEU A 20 -10.49 8.75 3.79
N PHE A 21 -9.22 8.80 3.37
CA PHE A 21 -8.43 10.02 3.42
C PHE A 21 -8.97 11.10 2.49
N VAL A 22 -9.52 10.71 1.33
CA VAL A 22 -10.17 11.65 0.42
C VAL A 22 -11.51 12.14 0.98
N ALA A 23 -12.28 11.28 1.66
CA ALA A 23 -13.54 11.69 2.30
C ALA A 23 -13.30 12.72 3.41
N ARG A 24 -12.32 12.44 4.30
CA ARG A 24 -11.96 13.34 5.40
C ARG A 24 -11.13 14.54 4.97
N GLY A 25 -10.29 14.36 3.97
CA GLY A 25 -9.26 15.32 3.61
C GLY A 25 -9.82 16.58 2.96
N PHE A 26 -9.23 17.72 3.29
CA PHE A 26 -9.62 19.01 2.72
C PHE A 26 -8.70 19.36 1.55
N VAL A 27 -9.28 19.78 0.42
CA VAL A 27 -8.60 20.59 -0.60
C VAL A 27 -9.41 21.89 -0.70
N GLU A 28 -8.74 23.03 -0.76
CA GLU A 28 -9.40 24.31 -1.00
C GLU A 28 -10.15 24.25 -2.35
N GLY A 29 -11.48 24.36 -2.29
CA GLY A 29 -12.36 24.47 -3.45
C GLY A 29 -13.51 23.44 -3.49
N PRO A 30 -14.74 23.85 -3.88
CA PRO A 30 -15.86 22.94 -4.05
C PRO A 30 -15.65 22.01 -5.25
N GLY A 31 -15.53 20.70 -5.03
CA GLY A 31 -15.69 19.69 -6.09
C GLY A 31 -14.60 18.62 -6.27
N GLN A 32 -13.58 18.53 -5.40
CA GLN A 32 -12.43 17.62 -5.63
C GLN A 32 -12.46 16.27 -4.89
N ARG A 33 -13.52 15.96 -4.13
CA ARG A 33 -13.60 14.76 -3.26
C ARG A 33 -14.33 13.57 -3.88
N ARG A 34 -14.25 13.38 -5.20
CA ARG A 34 -14.98 12.31 -5.87
C ARG A 34 -14.07 11.35 -6.60
N ILE A 35 -14.19 10.08 -6.24
CA ILE A 35 -13.49 8.95 -6.80
C ILE A 35 -14.45 8.18 -7.69
N ALA A 36 -14.01 7.87 -8.90
CA ALA A 36 -14.58 6.79 -9.69
C ALA A 36 -13.69 5.55 -9.48
N VAL A 37 -14.28 4.46 -9.00
CA VAL A 37 -13.57 3.19 -8.80
C VAL A 37 -13.75 2.31 -10.03
N VAL A 38 -12.64 1.76 -10.49
CA VAL A 38 -12.57 0.89 -11.66
C VAL A 38 -12.10 -0.50 -11.22
N GLN A 39 -12.92 -1.50 -11.51
CA GLN A 39 -12.51 -2.89 -11.46
C GLN A 39 -11.78 -3.27 -12.75
N THR A 40 -10.65 -3.95 -12.61
CA THR A 40 -9.85 -4.46 -13.73
C THR A 40 -9.89 -5.98 -13.88
N THR A 41 -10.29 -6.70 -12.83
CA THR A 41 -10.35 -8.17 -12.79
C THR A 41 -11.75 -8.70 -13.14
N SER A 42 -11.91 -10.00 -13.31
CA SER A 42 -13.21 -10.68 -13.46
C SER A 42 -13.85 -11.14 -12.13
N SER A 43 -13.36 -10.65 -10.99
CA SER A 43 -13.83 -11.04 -9.65
C SER A 43 -15.30 -10.67 -9.43
N ALA A 44 -16.12 -11.65 -9.05
CA ALA A 44 -17.53 -11.45 -8.70
C ALA A 44 -17.70 -10.54 -7.47
N ASP A 45 -16.84 -10.66 -6.47
CA ASP A 45 -16.87 -9.80 -5.28
C ASP A 45 -16.52 -8.35 -5.61
N SER A 46 -15.56 -8.15 -6.51
CA SER A 46 -15.26 -6.82 -7.03
C SER A 46 -16.46 -6.24 -7.78
N ALA A 47 -17.16 -7.07 -8.57
CA ALA A 47 -18.32 -6.62 -9.33
C ALA A 47 -19.48 -6.22 -8.41
N ARG A 48 -19.72 -6.97 -7.33
CA ARG A 48 -20.70 -6.59 -6.29
C ARG A 48 -20.35 -5.24 -5.65
N ARG A 49 -19.08 -5.02 -5.32
CA ARG A 49 -18.60 -3.73 -4.78
C ARG A 49 -18.75 -2.59 -5.78
N VAL A 50 -18.37 -2.80 -7.04
CA VAL A 50 -18.54 -1.81 -8.11
C VAL A 50 -20.01 -1.40 -8.26
N ALA A 51 -20.93 -2.37 -8.28
CA ALA A 51 -22.36 -2.07 -8.36
C ALA A 51 -22.86 -1.26 -7.14
N PHE A 52 -22.37 -1.57 -5.94
CA PHE A 52 -22.66 -0.76 -4.75
C PHE A 52 -22.12 0.66 -4.89
N PHE A 53 -20.87 0.84 -5.30
CA PHE A 53 -20.25 2.16 -5.48
C PHE A 53 -20.94 3.01 -6.55
N ASP A 54 -21.51 2.39 -7.59
CA ASP A 54 -22.24 3.10 -8.64
C ASP A 54 -23.60 3.63 -8.17
N SER A 55 -24.15 3.07 -7.08
CA SER A 55 -25.33 3.64 -6.41
C SER A 55 -25.03 4.94 -5.64
N ALA A 56 -23.74 5.32 -5.52
CA ALA A 56 -23.24 6.50 -4.83
C ALA A 56 -23.68 6.60 -3.35
N GLN A 57 -24.01 5.47 -2.72
CA GLN A 57 -24.28 5.39 -1.29
C GLN A 57 -22.96 5.43 -0.50
N PRO A 58 -22.93 6.10 0.67
CA PRO A 58 -21.79 6.02 1.56
C PRO A 58 -21.66 4.60 2.15
N TYR A 59 -20.47 4.27 2.62
CA TYR A 59 -20.20 3.03 3.35
C TYR A 59 -19.40 3.31 4.62
N GLU A 60 -19.25 2.30 5.46
CA GLU A 60 -18.63 2.46 6.77
C GLU A 60 -17.21 1.88 6.82
N VAL A 61 -16.32 2.61 7.50
CA VAL A 61 -15.03 2.08 7.97
C VAL A 61 -15.06 2.08 9.49
N ASN A 62 -14.86 0.92 10.08
CA ASN A 62 -14.76 0.78 11.53
C ASN A 62 -13.29 0.81 11.95
N VAL A 63 -12.92 1.86 12.68
CA VAL A 63 -11.56 2.07 13.17
C VAL A 63 -11.44 1.51 14.59
N ARG A 64 -10.74 0.38 14.71
CA ARG A 64 -10.63 -0.37 15.97
C ARG A 64 -9.19 -0.64 16.37
N GLY A 65 -8.83 -0.21 17.58
CA GLY A 65 -7.52 -0.51 18.12
C GLY A 65 -7.18 0.22 19.40
N LEU A 66 -5.90 0.56 19.50
CA LEU A 66 -5.33 1.30 20.61
C LEU A 66 -4.69 2.57 20.05
N VAL A 67 -4.85 3.67 20.79
CA VAL A 67 -4.12 4.92 20.59
C VAL A 67 -3.66 5.39 21.96
N ALA A 68 -2.35 5.43 22.18
CA ALA A 68 -1.75 5.79 23.47
C ALA A 68 -2.33 4.98 24.65
N GLY A 69 -2.55 3.68 24.44
CA GLY A 69 -3.11 2.73 25.41
C GLY A 69 -4.63 2.77 25.55
N ALA A 70 -5.31 3.79 25.02
CA ALA A 70 -6.76 3.91 25.06
C ALA A 70 -7.41 3.12 23.91
N LYS A 71 -8.50 2.40 24.20
CA LYS A 71 -9.27 1.70 23.17
C LYS A 71 -10.00 2.71 22.28
N VAL A 72 -9.86 2.52 20.97
CA VAL A 72 -10.62 3.20 19.92
C VAL A 72 -11.50 2.17 19.23
N ASP A 73 -12.79 2.47 19.10
CA ASP A 73 -13.79 1.71 18.36
C ASP A 73 -14.81 2.70 17.81
N THR A 74 -14.53 3.23 16.62
CA THR A 74 -15.31 4.32 16.01
C THR A 74 -15.72 3.98 14.59
N TRP A 75 -16.94 4.37 14.23
CA TRP A 75 -17.47 4.23 12.88
C TRP A 75 -17.29 5.52 12.11
N GLU A 76 -16.87 5.39 10.86
CA GLU A 76 -16.54 6.49 9.99
C GLU A 76 -17.26 6.30 8.67
N GLU A 77 -18.13 7.24 8.34
CA GLU A 77 -18.83 7.26 7.06
C GLU A 77 -17.88 7.73 5.95
N VAL A 78 -17.85 6.99 4.83
CA VAL A 78 -17.01 7.29 3.68
C VAL A 78 -17.90 7.51 2.46
N ASP A 79 -17.86 8.73 1.94
CA ASP A 79 -18.68 9.22 0.83
C ASP A 79 -17.84 9.71 -0.37
N SER A 80 -16.54 9.43 -0.38
CA SER A 80 -15.62 9.88 -1.45
C SER A 80 -15.85 9.16 -2.78
N ILE A 81 -16.33 7.92 -2.77
CA ILE A 81 -16.64 7.18 -3.99
C ILE A 81 -18.03 7.57 -4.49
N GLY A 82 -18.11 7.93 -5.78
CA GLY A 82 -19.36 8.33 -6.41
C GLY A 82 -19.73 7.61 -7.68
N ARG A 83 -18.89 6.67 -8.11
CA ARG A 83 -19.12 5.88 -9.32
C ARG A 83 -18.32 4.59 -9.26
N GLY A 84 -18.93 3.51 -9.72
CA GLY A 84 -18.27 2.23 -9.95
C GLY A 84 -18.29 1.89 -11.44
N VAL A 85 -17.18 1.39 -11.97
CA VAL A 85 -17.08 0.96 -13.38
C VAL A 85 -16.33 -0.37 -13.48
N ASP A 86 -16.82 -1.29 -14.30
CA ASP A 86 -16.07 -2.50 -14.67
C ASP A 86 -15.38 -2.28 -16.01
N ALA A 87 -14.05 -2.15 -16.02
CA ALA A 87 -13.31 -1.88 -17.25
C ALA A 87 -13.45 -3.00 -18.31
N ASN A 88 -13.82 -4.22 -17.91
CA ASN A 88 -14.01 -5.34 -18.84
C ASN A 88 -15.36 -5.27 -19.56
N ARG A 89 -16.31 -4.50 -19.03
CA ARG A 89 -17.66 -4.33 -19.59
C ARG A 89 -17.85 -2.94 -20.19
N ASP A 90 -17.35 -1.93 -19.49
CA ASP A 90 -17.60 -0.51 -19.73
C ASP A 90 -16.30 0.23 -20.10
N TRP A 91 -15.56 -0.29 -21.08
CA TRP A 91 -14.27 0.28 -21.48
C TRP A 91 -14.38 1.74 -21.93
N GLU A 92 -15.38 2.07 -22.75
CA GLU A 92 -15.58 3.43 -23.25
C GLU A 92 -15.83 4.42 -22.11
N THR A 93 -16.60 4.02 -21.11
CA THR A 93 -16.83 4.81 -19.89
C THR A 93 -15.53 4.98 -19.10
N THR A 94 -14.76 3.90 -18.94
CA THR A 94 -13.46 3.92 -18.27
C THR A 94 -12.49 4.88 -18.96
N GLU A 95 -12.43 4.84 -20.28
CA GLU A 95 -11.59 5.71 -21.11
C GLU A 95 -11.98 7.18 -20.95
N LYS A 96 -13.28 7.51 -21.05
CA LYS A 96 -13.78 8.88 -20.83
C LYS A 96 -13.43 9.40 -19.43
N LEU A 97 -13.59 8.58 -18.39
CA LEU A 97 -13.21 8.96 -17.03
C LEU A 97 -11.70 9.18 -16.90
N PHE A 98 -10.89 8.31 -17.51
CA PHE A 98 -9.42 8.43 -17.47
C PHE A 98 -8.90 9.69 -18.18
N ILE A 99 -9.50 10.05 -19.32
CA ILE A 99 -9.15 11.26 -20.09
C ILE A 99 -9.42 12.55 -19.29
N GLU A 100 -10.38 12.52 -18.36
CA GLU A 100 -10.73 13.68 -17.52
C GLU A 100 -10.09 13.68 -16.14
N ALA A 101 -9.78 12.51 -15.58
CA ALA A 101 -9.17 12.40 -14.26
C ALA A 101 -7.81 13.11 -14.20
N ARG A 102 -7.53 13.75 -13.07
CA ARG A 102 -6.24 14.40 -12.80
C ARG A 102 -5.30 13.46 -12.06
N TRP A 103 -5.85 12.68 -11.14
CA TRP A 103 -5.11 11.76 -10.29
C TRP A 103 -5.56 10.33 -10.56
N ILE A 104 -4.59 9.44 -10.74
CA ILE A 104 -4.81 8.01 -10.91
C ILE A 104 -4.25 7.29 -9.69
N VAL A 105 -5.09 6.54 -8.99
CA VAL A 105 -4.66 5.69 -7.85
C VAL A 105 -4.76 4.24 -8.31
N SER A 106 -3.80 3.39 -7.92
CA SER A 106 -3.91 1.95 -8.20
C SER A 106 -3.54 1.10 -6.99
N ASN A 107 -4.31 0.04 -6.76
CA ASN A 107 -3.90 -1.10 -5.97
C ASN A 107 -4.47 -2.37 -6.62
N THR A 108 -3.65 -2.99 -7.46
CA THR A 108 -4.00 -4.14 -8.30
C THR A 108 -3.47 -5.47 -7.77
N GLY A 109 -2.98 -5.48 -6.52
CA GLY A 109 -2.41 -6.64 -5.85
C GLY A 109 -0.95 -6.89 -6.21
N ASP A 110 -0.35 -7.90 -5.56
CA ASP A 110 1.10 -8.17 -5.63
C ASP A 110 1.59 -8.55 -7.03
N ARG A 111 0.70 -9.14 -7.84
CA ARG A 111 0.94 -9.51 -9.23
C ARG A 111 0.39 -8.50 -10.22
N GLY A 112 -0.02 -7.32 -9.74
CA GLY A 112 -0.69 -6.31 -10.54
C GLY A 112 0.13 -5.79 -11.73
N TYR A 113 1.47 -5.92 -11.70
CA TYR A 113 2.35 -5.47 -12.79
C TYR A 113 2.76 -6.60 -13.75
N GLU A 114 2.24 -7.81 -13.59
CA GLU A 114 2.46 -8.89 -14.54
C GLU A 114 1.79 -8.54 -15.89
N LEU A 115 2.48 -8.87 -16.98
CA LEU A 115 1.99 -8.69 -18.34
C LEU A 115 1.30 -9.97 -18.82
N ASP A 116 0.24 -9.81 -19.61
CA ASP A 116 -0.39 -10.93 -20.31
C ASP A 116 0.09 -10.96 -21.76
N ALA A 117 0.56 -12.12 -22.22
CA ALA A 117 1.11 -12.27 -23.56
C ALA A 117 0.06 -12.11 -24.68
N SER A 118 -1.23 -12.18 -24.34
CA SER A 118 -2.32 -11.97 -25.29
C SER A 118 -2.65 -10.50 -25.54
N ASP A 119 -2.14 -9.59 -24.69
CA ASP A 119 -2.43 -8.16 -24.76
C ASP A 119 -1.81 -7.50 -25.99
N ALA A 120 -2.62 -6.76 -26.73
CA ALA A 120 -2.24 -6.08 -27.97
C ALA A 120 -2.98 -4.74 -28.11
N PRO A 121 -2.42 -3.76 -28.83
CA PRO A 121 -2.99 -2.41 -28.90
C PRO A 121 -4.39 -2.38 -29.54
N ASP A 122 -4.58 -3.15 -30.61
CA ASP A 122 -5.81 -3.16 -31.42
C ASP A 122 -6.81 -4.26 -31.02
N LYS A 123 -6.48 -5.06 -30.00
CA LYS A 123 -7.40 -6.05 -29.43
C LYS A 123 -8.16 -5.44 -28.26
N GLY A 124 -9.41 -5.89 -28.07
CA GLY A 124 -10.44 -5.41 -27.13
C GLY A 124 -9.96 -4.72 -25.84
N VAL A 125 -10.35 -5.26 -24.69
CA VAL A 125 -9.88 -4.75 -23.40
C VAL A 125 -8.68 -5.57 -22.97
N PRO A 126 -7.50 -4.97 -22.68
CA PRO A 126 -6.36 -5.73 -22.20
C PRO A 126 -6.65 -6.45 -20.88
N VAL A 127 -6.01 -7.59 -20.64
CA VAL A 127 -6.11 -8.39 -19.42
C VAL A 127 -5.25 -7.79 -18.32
N GLY A 128 -3.96 -7.55 -18.60
CA GLY A 128 -2.99 -7.02 -17.63
C GLY A 128 -3.24 -5.55 -17.31
N PHE A 129 -3.08 -5.17 -16.03
CA PHE A 129 -3.26 -3.77 -15.63
C PHE A 129 -2.29 -2.80 -16.34
N PRO A 130 -0.99 -3.09 -16.50
CA PRO A 130 -0.09 -2.19 -17.22
C PRO A 130 -0.49 -1.99 -18.68
N ALA A 131 -1.03 -3.02 -19.34
CA ALA A 131 -1.54 -2.93 -20.70
C ALA A 131 -2.82 -2.09 -20.77
N LYS A 132 -3.78 -2.30 -19.85
CA LYS A 132 -4.97 -1.43 -19.73
C LYS A 132 -4.55 0.03 -19.54
N LEU A 133 -3.63 0.28 -18.60
CA LEU A 133 -3.13 1.62 -18.30
C LEU A 133 -2.42 2.25 -19.51
N THR A 134 -1.61 1.49 -20.25
CA THR A 134 -0.95 1.98 -21.48
C THR A 134 -1.96 2.43 -22.52
N LYS A 135 -3.02 1.65 -22.73
CA LYS A 135 -4.10 1.98 -23.68
C LYS A 135 -4.85 3.25 -23.27
N LEU A 136 -5.17 3.39 -21.99
CA LEU A 136 -5.85 4.58 -21.45
C LEU A 136 -4.96 5.84 -21.50
N LEU A 137 -3.67 5.72 -21.18
CA LEU A 137 -2.69 6.79 -21.31
C LEU A 137 -2.54 7.23 -22.77
N HIS A 138 -2.51 6.29 -23.71
CA HIS A 138 -2.46 6.61 -25.13
C HIS A 138 -3.73 7.32 -25.62
N ALA A 139 -4.92 6.90 -25.17
CA ALA A 139 -6.18 7.60 -25.46
C ALA A 139 -6.15 9.04 -24.92
N ARG A 140 -5.67 9.25 -23.69
CA ARG A 140 -5.50 10.57 -23.09
C ARG A 140 -4.51 11.45 -23.85
N PHE A 141 -3.37 10.90 -24.26
CA PHE A 141 -2.40 11.59 -25.10
C PHE A 141 -3.01 12.03 -26.44
N ARG A 142 -3.73 11.13 -27.11
CA ARG A 142 -4.43 11.44 -28.38
C ARG A 142 -5.53 12.49 -28.24
N ALA A 143 -6.12 12.61 -27.05
CA ALA A 143 -7.07 13.67 -26.71
C ALA A 143 -6.39 15.02 -26.39
N GLY A 144 -5.06 15.11 -26.47
CA GLY A 144 -4.31 16.34 -26.21
C GLY A 144 -4.36 16.80 -24.75
N ARG A 145 -4.62 15.89 -23.81
CA ARG A 145 -4.70 16.20 -22.37
C ARG A 145 -3.31 16.10 -21.72
N PRO A 146 -3.02 16.93 -20.70
CA PRO A 146 -1.74 16.85 -19.99
C PRO A 146 -1.60 15.51 -19.25
N GLY A 147 -0.36 15.10 -19.00
CA GLY A 147 -0.06 13.91 -18.20
C GLY A 147 -0.74 13.91 -16.83
N PRO A 148 -1.33 12.79 -16.39
CA PRO A 148 -1.89 12.69 -15.04
C PRO A 148 -0.79 12.49 -14.00
N THR A 149 -1.15 12.66 -12.73
CA THR A 149 -0.32 12.18 -11.60
C THR A 149 -0.80 10.79 -11.18
N LEU A 150 0.12 9.82 -11.15
CA LEU A 150 -0.15 8.44 -10.80
C LEU A 150 0.41 8.10 -9.42
N PHE A 151 -0.44 7.56 -8.57
CA PHE A 151 -0.15 7.10 -7.23
C PHE A 151 -0.39 5.58 -7.10
N PRO A 152 0.53 4.75 -7.60
CA PRO A 152 0.51 3.34 -7.29
C PRO A 152 0.67 3.12 -5.79
N CYS A 153 -0.20 2.26 -5.25
CA CYS A 153 -0.25 1.83 -3.86
C CYS A 153 0.04 0.32 -3.75
N GLU A 154 0.54 -0.32 -4.81
CA GLU A 154 1.01 -1.70 -4.77
C GLU A 154 2.22 -1.84 -3.83
N LEU A 155 2.35 -3.02 -3.20
CA LEU A 155 3.47 -3.37 -2.30
C LEU A 155 4.74 -3.74 -3.08
N ILE A 156 5.13 -2.88 -4.02
CA ILE A 156 6.29 -3.01 -4.89
C ILE A 156 7.27 -1.88 -4.54
N GLU A 157 8.55 -2.22 -4.39
CA GLU A 157 9.59 -1.21 -4.16
C GLU A 157 9.70 -0.28 -5.38
N ALA A 158 9.79 1.03 -5.14
CA ALA A 158 9.75 2.04 -6.19
C ALA A 158 8.58 1.82 -7.19
N ASN A 159 7.39 1.56 -6.64
CA ASN A 159 6.18 1.21 -7.41
C ASN A 159 5.88 2.19 -8.55
N GLY A 160 6.05 3.50 -8.35
CA GLY A 160 5.93 4.53 -9.39
C GLY A 160 6.89 4.33 -10.54
N ASP A 161 8.18 4.20 -10.25
CA ASP A 161 9.20 4.02 -11.27
C ASP A 161 9.09 2.66 -11.98
N ARG A 162 8.72 1.60 -11.24
CA ARG A 162 8.51 0.26 -11.80
C ARG A 162 7.30 0.22 -12.72
N LEU A 163 6.17 0.81 -12.31
CA LEU A 163 4.97 0.89 -13.16
C LEU A 163 5.28 1.67 -14.44
N ARG A 164 5.97 2.81 -14.34
CA ARG A 164 6.43 3.56 -15.52
C ARG A 164 7.26 2.69 -16.45
N ALA A 165 8.24 1.96 -15.93
CA ALA A 165 9.12 1.12 -16.74
C ALA A 165 8.32 0.05 -17.50
N VAL A 166 7.37 -0.62 -16.83
CA VAL A 166 6.52 -1.65 -17.46
C VAL A 166 5.59 -1.03 -18.51
N VAL A 167 4.97 0.12 -18.23
CA VAL A 167 4.12 0.83 -19.22
C VAL A 167 4.93 1.27 -20.45
N VAL A 168 6.15 1.77 -20.25
CA VAL A 168 7.05 2.14 -21.36
C VAL A 168 7.46 0.91 -22.18
N GLU A 169 7.69 -0.24 -21.53
CA GLU A 169 7.98 -1.51 -22.20
C GLU A 169 6.81 -1.95 -23.08
N VAL A 170 5.58 -1.92 -22.54
CA VAL A 170 4.36 -2.22 -23.30
C VAL A 170 4.19 -1.27 -24.48
N ALA A 171 4.35 0.04 -24.25
CA ALA A 171 4.22 1.05 -25.30
C ALA A 171 5.22 0.83 -26.46
N LYS A 172 6.46 0.45 -26.14
CA LYS A 172 7.47 0.09 -27.15
C LYS A 172 7.11 -1.19 -27.89
N ALA A 173 6.70 -2.24 -27.16
CA ALA A 173 6.30 -3.50 -27.76
C ALA A 173 5.10 -3.35 -28.71
N TRP A 174 4.21 -2.40 -28.41
CA TRP A 174 3.06 -2.04 -29.25
C TRP A 174 3.39 -1.05 -30.38
N GLY A 175 4.65 -0.61 -30.52
CA GLY A 175 5.07 0.30 -31.58
C GLY A 175 4.47 1.71 -31.48
N LEU A 176 4.12 2.16 -30.27
CA LEU A 176 3.57 3.51 -30.06
C LEU A 176 4.63 4.59 -30.33
N SER A 177 4.17 5.79 -30.69
CA SER A 177 5.03 6.86 -31.23
C SER A 177 6.08 7.35 -30.22
N ALA A 178 7.18 7.89 -30.75
CA ALA A 178 8.22 8.53 -29.94
C ALA A 178 7.67 9.70 -29.11
N ASP A 179 6.70 10.45 -29.65
CA ASP A 179 6.02 11.54 -28.94
C ASP A 179 5.25 11.04 -27.72
N PHE A 180 4.54 9.91 -27.84
CA PHE A 180 3.86 9.30 -26.71
C PHE A 180 4.85 8.81 -25.64
N LEU A 181 5.95 8.18 -26.05
CA LEU A 181 7.01 7.77 -25.12
C LEU A 181 7.65 8.98 -24.42
N HIS A 182 7.85 10.09 -25.13
CA HIS A 182 8.33 11.34 -24.53
C HIS A 182 7.33 11.87 -23.50
N TRP A 183 6.05 11.94 -23.87
CA TRP A 183 4.96 12.38 -23.01
C TRP A 183 4.86 11.55 -21.71
N LEU A 184 4.91 10.22 -21.81
CA LEU A 184 4.92 9.32 -20.64
C LEU A 184 6.07 9.63 -19.67
N ASN A 185 7.22 10.05 -20.18
CA ASN A 185 8.42 10.28 -19.38
C ASN A 185 8.53 11.72 -18.84
N LYS A 186 7.88 12.69 -19.48
CA LYS A 186 8.06 14.13 -19.18
C LYS A 186 6.82 14.80 -18.61
N GLU A 187 5.62 14.36 -19.00
CA GLU A 187 4.37 14.99 -18.56
C GLU A 187 3.64 14.18 -17.50
N CYS A 188 3.73 12.85 -17.53
CA CYS A 188 3.14 12.02 -16.48
C CYS A 188 4.01 12.07 -15.22
N LEU A 189 3.38 12.34 -14.07
CA LEU A 189 4.05 12.27 -12.77
C LEU A 189 3.83 10.87 -12.16
N TRP A 190 4.87 10.06 -12.13
CA TRP A 190 4.85 8.73 -11.53
C TRP A 190 5.38 8.81 -10.11
N ILE A 191 4.51 8.67 -9.12
CA ILE A 191 4.87 8.93 -7.73
C ILE A 191 5.14 7.63 -7.01
N ASN A 192 6.34 7.48 -6.45
CA ASN A 192 6.62 6.38 -5.53
C ASN A 192 5.90 6.63 -4.21
N SER A 193 5.26 5.59 -3.67
CA SER A 193 4.58 5.71 -2.39
C SER A 193 4.70 4.47 -1.54
N LEU A 194 4.64 4.67 -0.21
CA LEU A 194 4.49 3.61 0.78
C LEU A 194 3.15 3.79 1.46
N VAL A 195 2.35 2.73 1.43
CA VAL A 195 1.09 2.65 2.17
C VAL A 195 1.20 1.66 3.32
N ASP A 196 0.65 2.01 4.49
CA ASP A 196 0.62 1.13 5.65
C ASP A 196 -0.65 1.36 6.47
N ARG A 197 -1.46 0.30 6.58
CA ARG A 197 -2.59 0.19 7.50
C ARG A 197 -2.99 -1.27 7.55
N ILE A 198 -3.19 -1.80 8.74
CA ILE A 198 -3.78 -3.13 8.91
C ILE A 198 -5.29 -3.04 8.73
N VAL A 199 -5.83 -3.91 7.87
CA VAL A 199 -7.26 -4.05 7.61
C VAL A 199 -7.66 -5.51 7.83
N SER A 200 -8.48 -5.77 8.85
CA SER A 200 -8.76 -7.13 9.33
C SER A 200 -9.93 -7.79 8.63
N ALA A 201 -11.10 -7.15 8.66
CA ALA A 201 -12.36 -7.74 8.21
C ALA A 201 -13.07 -6.83 7.19
N PRO A 202 -13.75 -7.41 6.19
CA PRO A 202 -14.63 -6.65 5.32
C PRO A 202 -15.94 -6.29 6.04
N ILE A 203 -16.58 -5.21 5.61
CA ILE A 203 -18.01 -4.94 5.84
C ILE A 203 -18.68 -5.06 4.46
N GLU A 204 -19.76 -5.82 4.39
CA GLU A 204 -20.49 -6.04 3.14
C GLU A 204 -21.64 -5.05 3.00
N PRO A 205 -21.95 -4.55 1.80
CA PRO A 205 -21.27 -4.85 0.53
C PRO A 205 -19.97 -4.07 0.31
N ALA A 206 -19.75 -2.97 1.03
CA ALA A 206 -18.52 -2.18 1.04
C ALA A 206 -18.23 -1.67 2.45
N GLY A 207 -16.95 -1.50 2.75
CA GLY A 207 -16.44 -1.11 4.05
C GLY A 207 -15.42 -2.09 4.61
N ALA A 208 -14.85 -1.71 5.75
CA ALA A 208 -13.80 -2.47 6.39
C ALA A 208 -13.62 -2.15 7.87
N VAL A 209 -13.11 -3.12 8.61
CA VAL A 209 -12.52 -2.92 9.93
C VAL A 209 -11.02 -2.71 9.77
N ALA A 210 -10.49 -1.61 10.29
CA ALA A 210 -9.08 -1.24 10.18
C ALA A 210 -8.53 -0.72 11.51
N GLU A 211 -7.21 -0.81 11.69
CA GLU A 211 -6.56 -0.23 12.86
C GLU A 211 -6.53 1.32 12.80
N PRO A 212 -6.32 2.02 13.93
CA PRO A 212 -6.18 3.48 13.94
C PRO A 212 -4.94 3.98 13.20
N TYR A 213 -3.81 3.29 13.32
CA TYR A 213 -2.58 3.65 12.62
C TYR A 213 -2.79 3.56 11.10
N ALA A 214 -2.46 4.63 10.40
CA ALA A 214 -2.43 4.64 8.94
C ALA A 214 -1.34 5.59 8.42
N LEU A 215 -0.74 5.24 7.28
CA LEU A 215 0.28 6.04 6.62
C LEU A 215 0.13 5.94 5.10
N TRP A 216 0.19 7.09 4.43
CA TRP A 216 0.46 7.24 3.01
C TRP A 216 1.66 8.17 2.85
N ALA A 217 2.86 7.59 2.83
CA ALA A 217 4.08 8.34 2.55
C ALA A 217 4.28 8.41 1.04
N VAL A 218 4.52 9.61 0.54
CA VAL A 218 4.55 9.93 -0.89
C VAL A 218 5.84 10.66 -1.19
N GLU A 219 6.57 10.21 -2.20
CA GLU A 219 7.78 10.88 -2.67
C GLU A 219 7.42 12.28 -3.23
N ASP A 220 8.07 13.31 -2.71
CA ASP A 220 7.92 14.67 -3.24
C ASP A 220 8.58 14.77 -4.62
N ARG A 221 7.86 15.34 -5.58
CA ARG A 221 8.35 15.56 -6.95
C ARG A 221 7.92 16.94 -7.43
N PRO A 222 8.74 17.64 -8.25
CA PRO A 222 8.34 18.91 -8.84
C PRO A 222 6.98 18.82 -9.54
N GLY A 223 6.06 19.72 -9.18
CA GLY A 223 4.70 19.74 -9.73
C GLY A 223 3.70 18.80 -9.03
N LEU A 224 4.11 18.06 -7.99
CA LEU A 224 3.22 17.22 -7.21
C LEU A 224 2.14 18.06 -6.54
N ILE A 225 0.89 17.68 -6.77
CA ILE A 225 -0.27 18.19 -6.05
C ILE A 225 -1.04 16.98 -5.54
N MET A 226 -1.15 16.85 -4.22
CA MET A 226 -1.85 15.75 -3.58
C MET A 226 -3.36 15.81 -3.83
N PRO A 227 -4.04 14.65 -3.99
CA PRO A 227 -5.49 14.59 -4.18
C PRO A 227 -6.27 14.94 -2.91
N CYS A 228 -5.63 14.92 -1.73
CA CYS A 228 -6.22 15.29 -0.45
C CYS A 228 -5.14 15.75 0.55
N ARG A 229 -5.57 16.42 1.63
CA ARG A 229 -4.75 16.67 2.82
C ARG A 229 -5.34 15.92 4.00
N HIS A 230 -4.55 15.05 4.62
CA HIS A 230 -4.96 14.24 5.77
C HIS A 230 -3.74 14.02 6.68
N GLU A 231 -3.94 13.88 7.99
CA GLU A 231 -2.84 13.71 8.96
C GLU A 231 -1.97 12.47 8.69
N SER A 232 -2.58 11.42 8.14
CA SER A 232 -1.89 10.19 7.74
C SER A 232 -1.17 10.29 6.39
N VAL A 233 -1.29 11.41 5.66
CA VAL A 233 -0.63 11.61 4.36
C VAL A 233 0.63 12.43 4.56
N VAL A 234 1.78 11.88 4.17
CA VAL A 234 3.08 12.52 4.35
C VAL A 234 3.79 12.64 3.01
N VAL A 235 4.05 13.88 2.58
CA VAL A 235 4.93 14.16 1.44
C VAL A 235 6.37 14.26 1.97
N THR A 236 7.30 13.52 1.38
CA THR A 236 8.67 13.37 1.88
C THR A 236 9.70 13.31 0.74
N ASN A 237 10.87 13.88 0.97
CA ASN A 237 12.05 13.72 0.10
C ASN A 237 12.87 12.45 0.42
N ASP A 238 12.51 11.75 1.50
CA ASP A 238 13.14 10.51 1.92
C ASP A 238 12.04 9.47 2.19
N LEU A 239 11.58 8.82 1.12
CA LEU A 239 10.60 7.74 1.23
C LEU A 239 11.24 6.48 1.85
N LYS A 240 12.54 6.26 1.57
CA LYS A 240 13.31 5.11 2.04
C LYS A 240 13.34 5.01 3.55
N ARG A 241 13.34 6.12 4.29
CA ARG A 241 13.24 6.08 5.76
C ARG A 241 11.99 5.34 6.24
N TYR A 242 10.83 5.60 5.63
CA TYR A 242 9.57 4.99 6.03
C TYR A 242 9.53 3.52 5.66
N GLU A 243 10.07 3.17 4.49
CA GLU A 243 10.22 1.79 4.04
C GLU A 243 11.11 0.99 4.99
N ARG A 244 12.26 1.55 5.39
CA ARG A 244 13.18 0.93 6.35
C ARG A 244 12.54 0.74 7.72
N LEU A 245 11.87 1.76 8.26
CA LEU A 245 11.15 1.67 9.53
C LEU A 245 10.10 0.55 9.50
N LYS A 246 9.23 0.54 8.49
CA LYS A 246 8.22 -0.52 8.32
C LYS A 246 8.85 -1.90 8.13
N LEU A 247 9.90 -2.00 7.31
CA LEU A 247 10.51 -3.29 6.98
C LEU A 247 11.27 -3.90 8.16
N PHE A 248 12.04 -3.09 8.88
CA PHE A 248 12.96 -3.59 9.91
C PHE A 248 12.48 -3.41 11.35
N ILE A 249 11.31 -2.80 11.56
CA ILE A 249 10.66 -2.76 12.87
C ILE A 249 9.36 -3.54 12.82
N LEU A 250 8.33 -3.07 12.10
CA LEU A 250 7.04 -3.76 12.03
C LEU A 250 7.15 -5.17 11.43
N ASN A 251 7.67 -5.26 10.20
CA ASN A 251 7.74 -6.53 9.48
C ASN A 251 8.76 -7.50 10.11
N LEU A 252 9.91 -6.98 10.54
CA LEU A 252 10.92 -7.77 11.26
C LEU A 252 10.35 -8.31 12.58
N GLY A 253 9.69 -7.49 13.39
CA GLY A 253 9.07 -7.92 14.64
C GLY A 253 8.05 -9.03 14.43
N HIS A 254 7.16 -8.89 13.43
CA HIS A 254 6.24 -9.95 13.04
C HIS A 254 6.96 -11.26 12.68
N THR A 255 8.01 -11.18 11.84
CA THR A 255 8.78 -12.38 11.45
C THR A 255 9.50 -12.99 12.64
N TYR A 256 10.01 -12.19 13.57
CA TYR A 256 10.67 -12.69 14.77
C TYR A 256 9.68 -13.42 15.68
N LEU A 257 8.49 -12.85 15.91
CA LEU A 257 7.43 -13.50 16.68
C LEU A 257 6.98 -14.82 16.03
N ALA A 258 6.85 -14.86 14.71
CA ALA A 258 6.54 -16.09 13.98
C ALA A 258 7.65 -17.14 14.08
N GLU A 259 8.92 -16.73 14.11
CA GLU A 259 10.06 -17.61 14.38
C GLU A 259 9.99 -18.22 15.78
N LEU A 260 9.75 -17.41 16.81
CA LEU A 260 9.61 -17.88 18.19
C LEU A 260 8.44 -18.84 18.36
N TRP A 261 7.30 -18.51 17.77
CA TRP A 261 6.12 -19.37 17.73
C TRP A 261 6.42 -20.73 17.09
N SER A 262 7.10 -20.73 15.95
CA SER A 262 7.49 -21.96 15.25
C SER A 262 8.41 -22.83 16.10
N ARG A 263 9.45 -22.24 16.70
CA ARG A 263 10.39 -22.95 17.59
C ARG A 263 9.73 -23.51 18.85
N ARG A 264 8.63 -22.90 19.30
CA ARG A 264 7.84 -23.33 20.45
C ARG A 264 6.71 -24.32 20.09
N GLY A 265 6.80 -24.95 18.91
CA GLY A 265 5.91 -26.03 18.49
C GLY A 265 4.74 -25.61 17.60
N ALA A 266 4.71 -24.37 17.12
CA ALA A 266 3.77 -23.88 16.11
C ALA A 266 2.28 -24.15 16.45
N VAL A 267 1.88 -23.87 17.68
CA VAL A 267 0.49 -24.09 18.14
C VAL A 267 -0.49 -23.31 17.26
N LYS A 268 -1.47 -24.02 16.69
CA LYS A 268 -2.45 -23.42 15.78
C LYS A 268 -3.34 -22.40 16.48
N GLY A 269 -3.75 -21.38 15.74
CA GLY A 269 -4.70 -20.37 16.23
C GLY A 269 -4.08 -19.29 17.12
N VAL A 270 -2.78 -19.34 17.41
CA VAL A 270 -2.13 -18.31 18.22
C VAL A 270 -1.95 -17.03 17.40
N THR A 271 -2.43 -15.93 17.97
CA THR A 271 -2.27 -14.58 17.43
C THR A 271 -1.02 -13.89 17.98
N VAL A 272 -0.56 -12.85 17.28
CA VAL A 272 0.53 -11.97 17.75
C VAL A 272 0.26 -11.44 19.16
N ARG A 273 -0.98 -10.98 19.41
CA ARG A 273 -1.39 -10.44 20.72
C ARG A 273 -1.30 -11.48 21.82
N GLU A 274 -1.77 -12.71 21.57
CA GLU A 274 -1.72 -13.80 22.55
C GLU A 274 -0.28 -14.21 22.87
N LEU A 275 0.57 -14.30 21.85
CA LEU A 275 1.98 -14.63 22.06
C LEU A 275 2.70 -13.55 22.88
N LEU A 276 2.40 -12.27 22.62
CA LEU A 276 2.91 -11.15 23.41
C LEU A 276 2.27 -11.03 24.81
N GLY A 277 1.26 -11.84 25.12
CA GLY A 277 0.74 -12.01 26.48
C GLY A 277 1.72 -12.71 27.41
N ASP A 278 2.66 -13.50 26.86
CA ASP A 278 3.80 -14.05 27.60
C ASP A 278 4.87 -12.97 27.78
N TRP A 279 5.07 -12.53 29.01
CA TRP A 279 6.07 -11.51 29.38
C TRP A 279 7.50 -11.89 28.98
N THR A 280 7.84 -13.19 28.92
CA THR A 280 9.16 -13.63 28.47
C THR A 280 9.36 -13.38 26.97
N ILE A 281 8.32 -13.57 26.15
CA ILE A 281 8.36 -13.25 24.71
C ILE A 281 8.43 -11.73 24.50
N LEU A 282 7.63 -10.97 25.25
CA LEU A 282 7.62 -9.52 25.14
C LEU A 282 8.99 -8.93 25.51
N ASP A 283 9.60 -9.41 26.59
CA ASP A 283 10.95 -9.01 27.01
C ASP A 283 11.99 -9.40 25.96
N GLU A 284 11.90 -10.61 25.40
CA GLU A 284 12.81 -11.05 24.33
C GLU A 284 12.70 -10.18 23.06
N LEU A 285 11.48 -9.81 22.64
CA LEU A 285 11.26 -8.90 21.50
C LEU A 285 11.79 -7.49 21.80
N ASN A 286 11.58 -6.98 23.01
CA ASN A 286 12.12 -5.69 23.42
C ASN A 286 13.65 -5.70 23.41
N ASP A 287 14.26 -6.73 23.99
CA ASP A 287 15.72 -6.88 24.01
C ASP A 287 16.31 -7.04 22.61
N LEU A 288 15.61 -7.72 21.70
CA LEU A 288 15.96 -7.75 20.28
C LEU A 288 15.96 -6.34 19.68
N TYR A 289 14.90 -5.56 19.90
CA TYR A 289 14.84 -4.20 19.38
C TYR A 289 15.96 -3.33 19.96
N ASP A 290 16.14 -3.34 21.27
CA ASP A 290 17.09 -2.49 21.99
C ASP A 290 18.54 -2.82 21.64
N LYS A 291 18.88 -4.11 21.46
CA LYS A 291 20.28 -4.53 21.25
C LYS A 291 20.66 -4.79 19.79
N GLU A 292 19.70 -5.12 18.93
CA GLU A 292 20.01 -5.59 17.56
C GLU A 292 19.38 -4.75 16.44
N VAL A 293 18.33 -3.97 16.74
CA VAL A 293 17.59 -3.20 15.73
C VAL A 293 17.82 -1.70 15.85
N LEU A 294 17.49 -1.11 17.00
CA LEU A 294 17.61 0.32 17.22
C LEU A 294 19.04 0.86 17.05
N PRO A 295 20.11 0.16 17.48
CA PRO A 295 21.47 0.62 17.25
C PRO A 295 21.83 0.76 15.75
N VAL A 296 21.23 -0.05 14.87
CA VAL A 296 21.40 0.10 13.42
C VAL A 296 20.77 1.41 12.95
N PHE A 297 19.57 1.71 13.42
CA PHE A 297 18.86 2.95 13.09
C PHE A 297 19.56 4.19 13.65
N GLU A 298 20.10 4.13 14.86
CA GLU A 298 20.94 5.20 15.42
C GLU A 298 22.15 5.48 14.54
N GLY A 299 22.88 4.44 14.13
CA GLY A 299 24.06 4.59 13.28
C GLY A 299 23.78 5.13 11.88
N VAL A 300 22.55 4.97 11.35
CA VAL A 300 22.13 5.56 10.07
C VAL A 300 21.33 6.87 10.21
N GLY A 301 21.32 7.48 11.40
CA GLY A 301 20.70 8.79 11.64
C GLY A 301 19.17 8.78 11.75
N LEU A 302 18.56 7.62 12.04
CA LEU A 302 17.11 7.42 12.16
C LEU A 302 16.68 6.99 13.57
N GLY A 303 17.55 7.07 14.57
CA GLY A 303 17.32 6.55 15.93
C GLY A 303 16.02 7.02 16.59
N ALA A 304 15.77 8.34 16.65
CA ALA A 304 14.56 8.89 17.26
C ALA A 304 13.28 8.41 16.55
N ALA A 305 13.27 8.46 15.20
CA ALA A 305 12.14 7.98 14.40
C ALA A 305 11.89 6.48 14.58
N ALA A 306 12.96 5.68 14.73
CA ALA A 306 12.88 4.25 14.98
C ALA A 306 12.32 3.94 16.38
N TYR A 307 12.71 4.70 17.39
CA TYR A 307 12.20 4.57 18.75
C TYR A 307 10.69 4.86 18.80
N ASP A 308 10.25 5.99 18.24
CA ASP A 308 8.84 6.36 18.19
C ASP A 308 8.00 5.33 17.41
N TYR A 309 8.54 4.88 16.27
CA TYR A 309 7.86 3.88 15.44
C TYR A 309 7.77 2.51 16.13
N ARG A 310 8.80 2.07 16.86
CA ARG A 310 8.73 0.86 17.70
C ARG A 310 7.59 0.95 18.72
N GLY A 311 7.43 2.08 19.39
CA GLY A 311 6.34 2.29 20.35
C GLY A 311 4.97 2.08 19.70
N SER A 312 4.76 2.71 18.53
CA SER A 312 3.54 2.51 17.73
C SER A 312 3.36 1.05 17.30
N VAL A 313 4.42 0.37 16.86
CA VAL A 313 4.37 -1.05 16.44
C VAL A 313 3.95 -1.97 17.58
N LEU A 314 4.50 -1.79 18.79
CA LEU A 314 4.14 -2.61 19.95
C LEU A 314 2.68 -2.41 20.36
N GLU A 315 2.16 -1.17 20.25
CA GLU A 315 0.74 -0.90 20.47
C GLU A 315 -0.13 -1.61 19.42
N ARG A 316 0.24 -1.53 18.13
CA ARG A 316 -0.46 -2.21 17.03
C ARG A 316 -0.49 -3.73 17.21
N PHE A 317 0.63 -4.34 17.63
CA PHE A 317 0.70 -5.77 17.90
C PHE A 317 -0.21 -6.22 19.05
N ARG A 318 -0.55 -5.32 19.98
CA ARG A 318 -1.42 -5.59 21.13
C ARG A 318 -2.88 -5.23 20.87
N ASN A 319 -3.22 -4.77 19.67
CA ASN A 319 -4.58 -4.38 19.32
C ASN A 319 -5.57 -5.54 19.58
N PRO A 320 -6.56 -5.36 20.49
CA PRO A 320 -7.48 -6.43 20.88
C PRO A 320 -8.54 -6.76 19.82
N PHE A 321 -8.64 -5.98 18.74
CA PHE A 321 -9.61 -6.15 17.67
C PHE A 321 -9.02 -6.80 16.40
N LEU A 322 -7.75 -7.22 16.47
CA LEU A 322 -7.04 -7.83 15.36
C LEU A 322 -6.60 -9.25 15.70
N ASP A 323 -7.13 -10.23 14.98
CA ASP A 323 -6.68 -11.61 15.05
C ASP A 323 -5.56 -11.86 14.02
N HIS A 324 -4.36 -11.40 14.38
CA HIS A 324 -3.16 -11.59 13.56
C HIS A 324 -2.53 -12.95 13.83
N TYR A 325 -2.99 -13.98 13.13
CA TYR A 325 -2.47 -15.33 13.31
C TYR A 325 -1.01 -15.45 12.89
N LEU A 326 -0.21 -16.07 13.76
CA LEU A 326 1.22 -16.29 13.50
C LEU A 326 1.45 -17.24 12.33
N SER A 327 0.50 -18.13 12.04
CA SER A 327 0.51 -18.99 10.85
C SER A 327 0.50 -18.19 9.54
N ASP A 328 -0.27 -17.10 9.48
CA ASP A 328 -0.37 -16.26 8.29
C ASP A 328 0.93 -15.48 8.08
N ILE A 329 1.51 -15.01 9.18
CA ILE A 329 2.80 -14.33 9.19
C ILE A 329 3.95 -15.28 8.80
N PHE A 330 3.90 -16.53 9.24
CA PHE A 330 4.91 -17.56 8.96
C PHE A 330 4.89 -18.03 7.49
N SER A 331 3.84 -17.76 6.71
CA SER A 331 3.83 -18.12 5.29
C SER A 331 5.00 -17.47 4.53
N ASN A 332 5.72 -18.23 3.69
CA ASN A 332 6.96 -17.79 3.01
C ASN A 332 8.06 -17.29 3.97
N HIS A 333 8.22 -17.93 5.13
CA HIS A 333 9.09 -17.49 6.22
C HIS A 333 10.55 -17.26 5.81
N ALA A 334 11.18 -18.21 5.12
CA ALA A 334 12.60 -18.14 4.77
C ALA A 334 12.94 -16.87 3.94
N ALA A 335 12.11 -16.56 2.94
CA ALA A 335 12.24 -15.36 2.14
C ALA A 335 12.03 -14.08 2.99
N LYS A 336 11.06 -14.10 3.91
CA LYS A 336 10.83 -13.00 4.86
C LYS A 336 12.04 -12.78 5.78
N LYS A 337 12.64 -13.85 6.33
CA LYS A 337 13.84 -13.78 7.18
C LYS A 337 15.00 -13.15 6.43
N GLN A 338 15.30 -13.62 5.21
CA GLN A 338 16.39 -13.06 4.42
C GLN A 338 16.18 -11.56 4.16
N ARG A 339 14.98 -11.17 3.72
CA ARG A 339 14.66 -9.77 3.41
C ARG A 339 14.68 -8.86 4.64
N ARG A 340 14.21 -9.35 5.79
CA ARG A 340 13.99 -8.53 7.01
C ARG A 340 15.19 -8.59 7.95
N PHE A 341 15.60 -9.79 8.38
CA PHE A 341 16.73 -9.98 9.27
C PHE A 341 18.04 -9.74 8.53
N GLY A 342 18.23 -10.42 7.39
CA GLY A 342 19.43 -10.28 6.57
C GLY A 342 19.56 -8.85 6.02
N GLY A 343 18.44 -8.25 5.62
CA GLY A 343 18.40 -6.85 5.17
C GLY A 343 18.84 -5.84 6.25
N LEU A 344 18.41 -6.02 7.50
CA LEU A 344 18.82 -5.15 8.60
C LEU A 344 20.30 -5.33 8.97
N ILE A 345 20.79 -6.56 9.00
CA ILE A 345 22.21 -6.87 9.22
C ILE A 345 23.05 -6.21 8.13
N GLY A 346 22.68 -6.42 6.86
CA GLY A 346 23.37 -5.81 5.73
C GLY A 346 23.33 -4.28 5.75
N LEU A 347 22.24 -3.67 6.22
CA LEU A 347 22.17 -2.21 6.41
C LEU A 347 23.21 -1.73 7.43
N GLY A 348 23.36 -2.42 8.55
CA GLY A 348 24.37 -2.08 9.56
C GLY A 348 25.80 -2.24 9.04
N GLU A 349 26.07 -3.36 8.36
CA GLU A 349 27.39 -3.65 7.76
C GLU A 349 27.76 -2.62 6.68
N GLN A 350 26.82 -2.25 5.80
CA GLN A 350 27.03 -1.22 4.77
C GLN A 350 27.30 0.17 5.37
N ALA A 351 26.74 0.46 6.55
CA ALA A 351 26.99 1.68 7.30
C ALA A 351 28.28 1.63 8.14
N GLY A 352 29.04 0.53 8.11
CA GLY A 352 30.27 0.36 8.89
C GLY A 352 30.03 0.13 10.38
N LEU A 353 28.81 -0.26 10.78
CA LEU A 353 28.45 -0.50 12.18
C LEU A 353 28.89 -1.91 12.59
N THR A 354 29.45 -2.03 13.80
CA THR A 354 29.82 -3.33 14.39
C THR A 354 28.78 -3.72 15.45
N ILE A 355 27.67 -4.30 15.00
CA ILE A 355 26.58 -4.78 15.87
C ILE A 355 26.50 -6.31 15.73
N ALA A 356 26.61 -7.04 16.85
CA ALA A 356 26.75 -8.50 16.82
C ALA A 356 25.52 -9.22 16.23
N GLN A 357 24.33 -8.72 16.57
CA GLN A 357 23.02 -9.23 16.12
C GLN A 357 22.86 -10.77 16.24
N PRO A 358 23.19 -11.38 17.40
CA PRO A 358 23.24 -12.84 17.54
C PRO A 358 21.88 -13.51 17.32
N ARG A 359 20.77 -12.91 17.75
CA ARG A 359 19.44 -13.52 17.59
C ARG A 359 19.00 -13.46 16.14
N LEU A 360 19.20 -12.35 15.43
CA LEU A 360 18.86 -12.26 14.01
C LEU A 360 19.70 -13.21 13.16
N ARG A 361 21.01 -13.34 13.45
CA ARG A 361 21.90 -14.28 12.75
C ARG A 361 21.53 -15.73 13.04
N ALA A 362 21.25 -16.09 14.30
CA ALA A 362 20.79 -17.42 14.67
C ALA A 362 19.40 -17.72 14.09
N ALA A 363 18.53 -16.72 13.98
CA ALA A 363 17.27 -16.86 13.27
C ALA A 363 17.53 -17.18 11.80
N LEU A 364 18.35 -16.42 11.08
CA LEU A 364 18.65 -16.67 9.65
C LEU A 364 19.25 -18.05 9.35
N ALA A 365 20.03 -18.62 10.27
CA ALA A 365 20.72 -19.89 10.06
C ALA A 365 19.82 -21.13 10.24
N GLY A 366 18.73 -21.01 11.00
CA GLY A 366 17.71 -22.07 11.17
C GLY A 366 16.56 -21.92 10.20
#